data_AF-A0A6A2V5W1-F1
#
_entry.id   AF-A0A6A2V5W1-F1
#
_cell.length_a   1.000
_cell.length_b   1.000
_cell.length_c   1.000
_cell.angle_alpha   90.00
_cell.angle_beta   90.00
_cell.angle_gamma   90.00
#
_symmetry.space_group_name_H-M   'P 1'
#
loop_
_entity.id
_entity.type
_entity.pdbx_description
1 polymer ?
#
loop_
_entity_poly.entity_id
_entity_poly.type
_entity_poly.pdbx_seq_one_letter_code
_entity_poly.pdbx_strand_id
1 'polypeptide(L)'
;MGSIHHRRLRSHKWPGLNLPSNLLTLCGSGVSGCHGWAHAHPAQAREDGYLVSAYNDHPETIPVHTWKGWMMPDNTGHWVPKVV
;
A
#
# COMPACT_ATOMS: atom_id res chain seq x y z
N MET A 1 4.12 14.06 11.12
CA MET A 1 5.14 13.62 10.14
C MET A 1 4.63 12.38 9.42
N GLY A 2 4.81 12.30 8.11
CA GLY A 2 4.50 11.11 7.31
C GLY A 2 5.74 10.25 7.05
N SER A 3 5.55 8.96 6.80
CA SER A 3 6.58 8.03 6.33
C SER A 3 6.08 7.21 5.15
N ILE A 4 7.04 6.75 4.33
CA ILE A 4 6.74 5.90 3.18
C ILE A 4 6.54 4.47 3.66
N HIS A 5 5.39 3.91 3.31
CA HIS A 5 4.99 2.54 3.57
C HIS A 5 5.02 1.72 2.27
N HIS A 6 5.73 0.60 2.29
CA HIS A 6 5.75 -0.38 1.19
C HIS A 6 4.60 -1.38 1.36
N ARG A 7 3.67 -1.42 0.41
CA ARG A 7 2.51 -2.33 0.45
C ARG A 7 2.92 -3.79 0.31
N ARG A 8 3.77 -4.08 -0.66
CA ARG A 8 4.63 -5.26 -0.69
C ARG A 8 5.89 -4.91 0.09
N LEU A 9 6.00 -5.49 1.29
CA LEU A 9 7.02 -5.16 2.28
C LEU A 9 8.44 -5.09 1.68
N ARG A 10 9.24 -4.14 2.18
CA ARG A 10 10.61 -3.89 1.71
C ARG A 10 11.56 -5.09 1.80
N SER A 11 11.29 -6.00 2.73
CA SER A 11 11.99 -7.28 2.88
C SER A 11 11.74 -8.24 1.72
N HIS A 12 10.65 -8.09 0.98
CA HIS A 12 10.25 -8.94 -0.15
C HIS A 12 10.75 -8.35 -1.47
N LYS A 13 12.06 -8.48 -1.72
CA LYS A 13 12.74 -7.91 -2.89
C LYS A 13 12.09 -8.37 -4.21
N TRP A 14 11.85 -7.41 -5.10
CA TRP A 14 11.35 -7.62 -6.47
C TRP A 14 11.64 -6.35 -7.31
N PRO A 15 11.57 -6.41 -8.65
CA PRO A 15 11.89 -5.25 -9.51
C PRO A 15 11.01 -4.02 -9.24
N GLY A 16 9.73 -4.22 -8.90
CA GLY A 16 8.79 -3.13 -8.66
C GLY A 16 8.83 -2.53 -7.26
N LEU A 17 9.84 -2.86 -6.43
CA LEU A 17 9.84 -2.53 -5.00
C LEU A 17 9.64 -1.03 -4.70
N ASN A 18 10.23 -0.17 -5.51
CA ASN A 18 10.15 1.28 -5.32
C ASN A 18 9.28 1.97 -6.39
N LEU A 19 8.43 1.21 -7.09
CA LEU A 19 7.47 1.82 -8.01
C LEU A 19 6.33 2.51 -7.22
N PRO A 20 5.78 3.62 -7.73
CA PRO A 20 4.76 4.40 -7.02
C PRO A 20 3.56 3.60 -6.53
N SER A 21 3.08 2.60 -7.28
CA SER A 21 1.96 1.74 -6.88
C SER A 21 2.19 0.98 -5.57
N ASN A 22 3.46 0.76 -5.20
CA ASN A 22 3.86 0.06 -3.99
C ASN A 22 4.07 1.00 -2.79
N LEU A 23 4.05 2.33 -2.98
CA LEU A 23 4.46 3.30 -1.98
C LEU A 23 3.29 4.18 -1.54
N LEU A 24 3.00 4.15 -0.24
CA LEU A 24 1.97 4.99 0.38
C LEU A 24 2.59 5.95 1.39
N THR A 25 2.10 7.18 1.44
CA THR A 25 2.45 8.11 2.51
C THR A 25 1.45 7.96 3.66
N LEU A 26 1.90 7.41 4.78
CA LEU A 26 1.09 7.22 5.98
C LEU A 26 1.63 8.06 7.14
N CYS A 27 0.78 8.43 8.08
CA CYS A 27 1.24 9.12 9.29
C CYS A 27 2.01 8.16 10.22
N GLY A 28 2.92 8.71 11.01
CA GLY A 28 3.72 7.95 11.97
C GLY A 28 4.93 7.26 11.34
N SER A 29 5.34 6.12 11.90
CA SER A 29 6.51 5.34 11.50
C SER A 29 6.14 3.86 11.37
N GLY A 30 7.11 3.00 11.02
CA GLY A 30 6.87 1.54 10.96
C GLY A 30 6.30 0.91 12.24
N VAL A 31 6.28 1.64 13.37
CA VAL A 31 5.76 1.18 14.67
C VAL A 31 4.76 2.14 15.32
N SER A 32 4.39 3.24 14.68
CA SER A 32 3.44 4.23 15.24
C SER A 32 2.52 4.83 14.19
N GLY A 33 1.37 5.37 14.60
CA GLY A 33 0.38 5.96 13.68
C GLY A 33 -0.20 4.95 12.68
N CYS A 34 -0.72 5.44 11.55
CA CYS A 34 -1.33 4.59 10.53
C CYS A 34 -0.32 3.61 9.90
N HIS A 35 0.95 4.00 9.77
CA HIS A 35 1.98 3.09 9.30
C HIS A 35 2.18 1.93 10.29
N GLY A 36 2.32 2.22 11.58
CA GLY A 36 2.39 1.19 12.63
C GLY A 36 1.14 0.29 12.65
N TRP A 37 -0.05 0.88 12.50
CA TRP A 37 -1.31 0.13 12.46
C TRP A 37 -1.33 -0.89 11.31
N ALA A 38 -0.89 -0.52 10.11
CA ALA A 38 -0.84 -1.42 8.96
C ALA A 38 0.07 -2.64 9.19
N HIS A 39 1.19 -2.46 9.89
CA HIS A 39 2.08 -3.57 10.27
C HIS A 39 1.51 -4.43 11.40
N ALA A 40 0.78 -3.83 12.34
CA ALA A 40 0.17 -4.54 13.46
C ALA A 40 -1.11 -5.32 13.07
N HIS A 41 -1.81 -4.92 12.00
CA HIS A 41 -3.08 -5.51 11.56
C HIS A 41 -3.00 -6.02 10.12
N PRO A 42 -2.15 -7.02 9.84
CA PRO A 42 -1.82 -7.42 8.47
C PRO A 42 -3.00 -8.00 7.67
N ALA A 43 -4.02 -8.54 8.34
CA ALA A 43 -5.22 -9.05 7.68
C ALA A 43 -6.08 -7.90 7.16
N GLN A 44 -6.48 -6.98 8.03
CA GLN A 44 -7.24 -5.78 7.66
C GLN A 44 -6.46 -4.89 6.68
N ALA A 45 -5.16 -4.75 6.88
CA ALA A 45 -4.32 -4.00 5.96
C ALA A 45 -4.31 -4.60 4.54
N ARG A 46 -4.46 -5.92 4.38
CA ARG A 46 -4.62 -6.54 3.05
C ARG A 46 -6.01 -6.31 2.47
N GLU A 47 -7.04 -6.40 3.29
CA GLU A 47 -8.42 -6.10 2.88
C GLU A 47 -8.53 -4.67 2.35
N ASP A 48 -7.95 -3.70 3.05
CA ASP A 48 -7.92 -2.28 2.66
C ASP A 48 -6.85 -1.95 1.60
N GLY A 49 -6.02 -2.92 1.20
CA GLY A 49 -4.97 -2.76 0.21
C GLY A 49 -3.72 -2.00 0.68
N TYR A 50 -3.58 -1.70 1.97
CA TYR A 50 -2.35 -1.15 2.55
C TYR A 50 -1.19 -2.14 2.54
N LEU A 51 -1.46 -3.44 2.59
CA LEU A 51 -0.49 -4.52 2.38
C LEU A 51 -0.93 -5.42 1.22
N VAL A 52 0.03 -6.03 0.54
CA VAL A 52 -0.24 -7.05 -0.50
C VAL A 52 0.65 -8.28 -0.33
N SER A 53 0.19 -9.43 -0.82
CA SER A 53 0.96 -10.67 -0.79
C SER A 53 2.22 -10.56 -1.66
N ALA A 54 3.33 -11.15 -1.19
CA ALA A 54 4.54 -11.23 -2.01
C ALA A 54 4.51 -12.37 -3.04
N TYR A 55 3.53 -13.29 -2.92
CA TYR A 55 3.44 -14.47 -3.78
C TYR A 55 2.59 -14.22 -5.03
N ASN A 56 1.40 -13.64 -4.86
CA ASN A 56 0.39 -13.59 -5.90
C ASN A 56 0.04 -12.17 -6.36
N ASP A 57 0.44 -11.14 -5.60
CA ASP A 57 -0.08 -9.80 -5.80
C ASP A 57 0.98 -8.86 -6.38
N HIS A 58 0.48 -7.99 -7.25
CA HIS A 58 1.19 -6.85 -7.81
C HIS A 58 0.51 -5.59 -7.26
N PRO A 59 1.22 -4.66 -6.59
CA PRO A 59 0.58 -3.51 -5.97
C PRO A 59 -0.30 -2.68 -6.93
N GLU A 60 0.08 -2.57 -8.20
CA GLU A 60 -0.66 -1.88 -9.25
C GLU A 60 -1.99 -2.54 -9.66
N THR A 61 -2.27 -3.77 -9.20
CA THR A 61 -3.54 -4.47 -9.48
C THR A 61 -4.48 -4.50 -8.27
N ILE A 62 -4.01 -4.03 -7.11
CA ILE A 62 -4.78 -4.04 -5.86
C ILE A 62 -5.17 -2.60 -5.51
N PRO A 63 -6.47 -2.29 -5.35
CA PRO A 63 -6.91 -0.96 -4.95
C PRO A 63 -6.54 -0.69 -3.48
N VAL A 64 -6.48 0.57 -3.10
CA VAL A 64 -6.30 1.03 -1.72
C VAL A 64 -7.57 1.73 -1.27
N HIS A 65 -8.07 1.38 -0.09
CA HIS A 65 -9.19 2.06 0.53
C HIS A 65 -8.72 3.39 1.11
N THR A 66 -9.26 4.50 0.60
CA THR A 66 -8.89 5.86 1.04
C THR A 66 -10.13 6.61 1.49
N TRP A 67 -9.93 7.80 2.05
CA TRP A 67 -11.03 8.72 2.37
C TRP A 67 -11.84 9.16 1.13
N LYS A 68 -11.29 9.00 -0.09
CA LYS A 68 -12.01 9.22 -1.37
C LYS A 68 -12.74 7.98 -1.89
N GLY A 69 -12.72 6.89 -1.13
CA GLY A 69 -13.16 5.56 -1.57
C GLY A 69 -11.99 4.72 -2.09
N TRP A 70 -12.33 3.65 -2.82
CA TRP A 70 -11.36 2.74 -3.40
C TRP A 70 -10.65 3.35 -4.60
N MET A 71 -9.33 3.42 -4.53
CA MET A 71 -8.50 4.01 -5.57
C MET A 71 -7.43 3.02 -6.02
N MET A 72 -7.17 2.95 -7.32
CA MET A 72 -6.12 2.14 -7.92
C MET A 72 -4.88 3.01 -8.16
N PRO A 73 -3.76 2.77 -7.46
CA PRO A 73 -2.50 3.45 -7.74
C PRO A 73 -1.77 2.78 -8.90
N ASP A 74 -1.17 3.57 -9.79
CA ASP A 74 -0.36 3.06 -10.90
C ASP A 74 1.14 3.29 -10.70
N ASN A 75 1.96 2.75 -11.61
CA ASN A 75 3.42 2.87 -11.57
C ASN A 75 3.94 4.24 -12.04
N THR A 76 3.07 5.16 -12.45
CA THR A 76 3.40 6.55 -12.82
C THR A 76 3.08 7.54 -11.70
N GLY A 77 2.39 7.10 -10.64
CA GLY A 77 2.01 7.91 -9.49
C GLY A 77 0.59 8.48 -9.58
N HIS A 78 -0.20 8.11 -10.60
CA HIS A 78 -1.61 8.46 -10.63
C HIS A 78 -2.45 7.51 -9.78
N TRP A 79 -3.62 8.03 -9.41
CA TRP A 79 -4.61 7.34 -8.61
C TRP A 79 -5.96 7.48 -9.31
N VAL A 80 -6.50 6.38 -9.81
CA VAL A 80 -7.81 6.36 -10.47
C VAL A 80 -8.84 5.71 -9.57
N PRO A 81 -10.10 6.20 -9.51
CA PRO A 81 -11.15 5.48 -8.79
C PRO A 81 -11.28 4.04 -9.32
N LYS A 82 -11.46 3.06 -8.41
CA LYS A 82 -11.82 1.71 -8.82
C LYS A 82 -13.25 1.74 -9.35
N VAL A 83 -13.39 1.75 -10.67
CA VAL A 83 -14.67 1.48 -11.33
C VAL A 83 -14.98 -0.01 -11.16
N VAL A 84 -16.17 -0.28 -10.63
CA VAL A 84 -16.73 -1.63 -10.44
C VAL A 84 -17.08 -2.29 -11.76
#